data_AF-A0A949U515-F1
#
_entry.id   AF-A0A949U515-F1
#
_cell.length_a   1.000
_cell.length_b   1.000
_cell.length_c   1.000
_cell.angle_alpha   90.00
_cell.angle_beta   90.00
_cell.angle_gamma   90.00
#
_symmetry.space_group_name_H-M   'P 1'
#
loop_
_entity.id
_entity.type
_entity.pdbx_description
1 polymer ?
#
loop_
_entity_poly.entity_id
_entity_poly.type
_entity_poly.pdbx_seq_one_letter_code
_entity_poly.pdbx_strand_id
1 'polypeptide(L)' 'MNIRQASQYLGVSPDTLYKYVGEQKIPAFKLGNRWRFKKSRLDQWMEEKSSQMEAKSRKKSKAAASAAGSP' A
#
# COMPACT_ATOMS: atom_id res chain seq x y z
N MET A 1 -0.53 15.09 -8.94
CA MET A 1 0.13 13.92 -9.56
C MET A 1 -0.96 13.00 -10.14
N ASN A 2 -0.86 12.55 -11.39
CA ASN A 2 -1.77 11.53 -11.97
C ASN A 2 -1.24 10.10 -11.73
N ILE A 3 -2.03 9.07 -12.05
CA ILE A 3 -1.64 7.67 -11.81
C ILE A 3 -0.31 7.28 -12.48
N ARG A 4 -0.04 7.73 -13.71
CA ARG A 4 1.26 7.48 -14.38
C ARG A 4 2.44 8.12 -13.65
N GLN A 5 2.26 9.35 -13.18
CA GLN A 5 3.33 10.04 -12.46
C GLN A 5 3.54 9.43 -11.07
N ALA A 6 2.46 9.04 -10.40
CA ALA A 6 2.53 8.31 -9.14
C ALA A 6 3.21 6.95 -9.35
N SER A 7 2.88 6.22 -10.41
CA SER A 7 3.47 4.91 -10.70
C SER A 7 4.98 5.02 -10.91
N GLN A 8 5.44 6.04 -11.65
CA GLN A 8 6.87 6.35 -11.79
C GLN A 8 7.51 6.78 -10.46
N TYR A 9 6.82 7.58 -9.65
CA TYR A 9 7.33 8.04 -8.36
C TYR A 9 7.49 6.90 -7.35
N LEU A 10 6.55 5.96 -7.34
CA LEU A 10 6.56 4.77 -6.48
C LEU A 10 7.40 3.62 -7.04
N GLY A 11 7.83 3.71 -8.30
CA GLY A 11 8.53 2.61 -8.98
C GLY A 11 7.65 1.37 -9.23
N VAL A 12 6.33 1.54 -9.36
CA VAL A 12 5.38 0.44 -9.59
C VAL A 12 4.70 0.57 -10.95
N SER A 13 4.25 -0.54 -11.53
CA SER A 13 3.45 -0.50 -12.76
C SER A 13 2.12 0.22 -12.54
N PRO A 14 1.64 0.99 -13.55
CA PRO A 14 0.37 1.72 -13.45
C PRO A 14 -0.82 0.79 -13.20
N ASP A 15 -0.83 -0.42 -13.75
CA ASP A 15 -1.84 -1.45 -13.49
C ASP A 15 -1.90 -1.87 -12.02
N THR A 16 -0.73 -2.11 -11.42
CA THR A 16 -0.60 -2.42 -10.00
C THR A 16 -1.08 -1.25 -9.15
N LEU A 17 -0.73 -0.03 -9.54
CA LEU A 17 -1.18 1.16 -8.85
C LEU A 17 -2.70 1.32 -8.95
N TYR A 18 -3.31 1.05 -10.11
CA TYR A 18 -4.77 1.02 -10.28
C TYR A 18 -5.44 0.03 -9.32
N LYS A 19 -4.88 -1.18 -9.19
CA LYS A 19 -5.36 -2.16 -8.21
C LYS A 19 -5.26 -1.63 -6.78
N TYR A 20 -4.13 -1.05 -6.40
CA TYR A 20 -3.95 -0.50 -5.05
C TYR A 20 -4.89 0.65 -4.72
N VAL A 21 -5.20 1.48 -5.71
CA VAL A 21 -6.19 2.55 -5.57
C VAL A 21 -7.58 1.96 -5.38
N GLY A 22 -7.95 0.93 -6.15
CA GLY A 22 -9.21 0.22 -6.00
C GLY A 22 -9.35 -0.48 -4.64
N GLU A 23 -8.27 -1.07 -4.14
CA GLU A 23 -8.19 -1.69 -2.82
C GLU A 23 -8.03 -0.67 -1.67
N GLN A 24 -8.00 0.63 -1.96
CA GLN A 24 -7.70 1.71 -1.00
C GLN A 24 -6.40 1.50 -0.20
N LYS A 25 -5.44 0.78 -0.77
CA LYS A 25 -4.13 0.55 -0.17
C LYS A 25 -3.24 1.78 -0.24
N ILE A 26 -3.54 2.72 -1.12
CA ILE A 26 -2.76 3.94 -1.36
C ILE A 26 -3.67 5.19 -1.30
N PRO A 27 -3.21 6.31 -0.71
CA PRO A 27 -4.01 7.53 -0.65
C PRO A 27 -4.15 8.16 -2.04
N ALA A 28 -5.32 7.95 -2.63
CA ALA A 28 -5.72 8.53 -3.91
C ALA A 28 -7.04 9.30 -3.74
N PHE A 29 -7.14 10.43 -4.44
CA PHE A 29 -8.31 11.27 -4.43
C PHE A 29 -9.05 11.15 -5.76
N LYS A 30 -10.33 10.81 -5.72
CA LYS A 30 -11.17 10.75 -6.93
C LYS A 30 -11.64 12.16 -7.26
N LEU A 31 -11.08 12.76 -8.30
CA LEU A 31 -11.46 14.09 -8.78
C LEU A 31 -12.19 13.93 -10.11
N GLY A 32 -13.52 13.87 -10.04
CA GLY A 32 -14.38 13.54 -11.19
C GLY A 32 -14.11 12.13 -11.69
N ASN A 33 -13.70 12.01 -12.96
CA ASN A 33 -13.41 10.74 -13.62
C ASN A 33 -11.94 10.29 -13.53
N ARG A 34 -11.10 11.02 -12.78
CA ARG A 34 -9.66 10.76 -12.73
C ARG A 34 -9.17 10.63 -11.29
N TRP A 35 -8.21 9.73 -11.09
CA TRP A 35 -7.52 9.60 -9.82
C TRP A 35 -6.36 10.59 -9.72
N ARG A 36 -6.31 11.28 -8.58
CA ARG A 36 -5.34 12.33 -8.28
C ARG A 36 -4.59 11.96 -7.01
N PHE A 37 -3.28 12.09 -7.07
CA PHE A 37 -2.38 11.83 -5.94
C PHE A 37 -1.75 13.14 -5.52
N LYS A 38 -1.67 13.35 -4.20
CA LYS A 38 -1.00 14.50 -3.59
C LYS A 38 0.34 14.03 -3.03
N LYS A 39 1.44 14.68 -3.44
CA LYS A 39 2.79 14.24 -3.09
C LYS A 39 2.97 14.11 -1.58
N SER A 40 2.59 15.13 -0.80
CA SER A 40 2.69 15.09 0.68
C SER A 40 1.92 13.94 1.32
N ARG A 41 0.76 13.57 0.79
CA ARG A 41 -0.01 12.41 1.31
C ARG A 41 0.64 11.08 0.97
N LEU A 42 1.22 11.00 -0.23
CA LEU A 42 1.93 9.82 -0.69
C LEU A 42 3.21 9.60 0.12
N ASP A 43 3.94 10.67 0.41
CA ASP A 43 5.15 10.69 1.22
C ASP A 43 4.90 10.15 2.63
N GLN A 44 3.92 10.76 3.32
CA GLN A 44 3.52 10.33 4.65
C GLN A 44 3.05 8.88 4.69
N TRP A 45 2.30 8.45 3.67
CA TRP A 45 1.90 7.05 3.55
C TRP A 45 3.08 6.10 3.34
N MET A 46 4.11 6.50 2.58
CA MET A 46 5.31 5.67 2.42
C MET A 46 6.04 5.49 3.75
N GLU A 47 6.21 6.57 4.53
CA GLU A 47 6.76 6.49 5.90
C GLU A 47 5.94 5.55 6.79
N GLU A 48 4.62 5.73 6.84
CA GLU A 48 3.72 4.87 7.62
C GLU A 48 3.78 3.40 7.18
N LYS A 49 3.89 3.15 5.87
CA LYS A 49 3.95 1.78 5.33
C LYS A 49 5.28 1.11 5.59
N SER A 50 6.39 1.84 5.55
CA SER A 50 7.71 1.31 5.90
C SER A 50 7.69 0.78 7.34
N SER A 51 7.16 1.58 8.28
CA SER A 51 7.03 1.16 9.68
C SER A 51 6.07 -0.03 9.88
N GLN A 52 4.96 -0.07 9.12
CA GLN A 52 3.98 -1.18 9.22
C GLN A 52 4.43 -2.50 8.57
N MET A 53 5.23 -2.45 7.50
CA MET A 53 5.75 -3.65 6.83
C MET A 53 6.68 -4.44 7.76
N GLU A 54 7.52 -3.75 8.53
CA GLU A 54 8.37 -4.36 9.55
C GLU A 54 7.56 -5.07 10.64
N ALA A 55 6.44 -4.48 11.06
CA ALA A 55 5.55 -5.07 12.08
C ALA A 55 4.72 -6.27 11.57
N LYS A 56 4.32 -6.26 10.29
CA LYS A 56 3.47 -7.32 9.69
C LYS A 56 4.25 -8.58 9.34
N SER A 57 5.55 -8.47 9.03
CA SER A 57 6.43 -9.63 8.78
C SER A 57 6.56 -10.52 10.03
N ARG A 58 6.61 -9.94 11.23
CA ARG A 58 6.61 -10.68 12.51
C ARG A 58 5.29 -11.37 12.85
N LYS A 59 4.17 -10.92 12.28
CA LYS A 59 2.83 -11.44 12.62
C LYS A 59 2.41 -12.61 11.74
N LYS A 60 2.95 -12.71 10.52
CA LYS A 60 2.73 -13.87 9.64
C LYS A 60 3.57 -15.09 10.03
N SER A 61 4.70 -14.90 10.71
CA SER A 61 5.51 -15.99 11.27
C SER A 61 4.99 -16.53 12.60
N LYS A 62 4.15 -15.78 13.35
CA LYS A 62 3.61 -16.24 14.66
C LYS A 62 2.29 -17.01 14.58
N ALA A 63 1.52 -16.88 13.49
CA ALA A 63 0.24 -17.59 13.35
C ALA A 63 0.37 -19.07 12.94
N ALA A 64 1.48 -19.47 12.33
CA ALA A 64 1.70 -20.87 11.92
C ALA A 64 2.14 -21.80 13.07
N ALA A 65 2.63 -21.25 14.18
CA ALA A 65 3.19 -22.03 15.29
C ALA A 65 2.14 -22.48 16.34
N SER A 66 0.89 -22.03 16.25
CA SER A 66 -0.16 -22.31 17.27
C SER A 66 -1.21 -23.33 16.83
N ALA A 67 -1.07 -23.92 15.63
CA ALA A 67 -2.01 -24.92 15.11
C ALA A 67 -1.47 -26.38 15.19
N ALA A 68 -0.24 -26.58 15.66
CA ALA A 68 0.38 -27.89 15.84
C ALA A 68 0.74 -28.10 17.31
N GLY A 69 -0.25 -28.41 18.14
CA GLY A 69 -0.02 -28.71 19.54
C GLY A 69 -1.26 -28.46 20.40
N SER A 70 -2.20 -29.39 20.38
CA SER A 70 -3.04 -29.65 21.54
C SER A 70 -3.36 -31.16 21.56
N PRO A 71 -3.26 -31.80 22.73
CA PRO A 71 -3.14 -33.26 22.92
C PRO A 71 -4.38 -34.05 22.53
#